data_AF-A0A970SD36-F1
#
_entry.id   AF-A0A970SD36-F1
#
_cell.length_a   1.000
_cell.length_b   1.000
_cell.length_c   1.000
_cell.angle_alpha   90.00
_cell.angle_beta   90.00
_cell.angle_gamma   90.00
#
_symmetry.space_group_name_H-M   'P 1'
#
loop_
_entity.id
_entity.type
_entity.pdbx_description
1 polymer ?
#
loop_
_entity_poly.entity_id
_entity_poly.type
_entity_poly.pdbx_seq_one_letter_code
_entity_poly.pdbx_strand_id
1 'polypeptide(L)'
;MDNLIRNTTNEKPFELTYSTDGVYLTVCRNTYSAVSEIDVINEIRRKKIRNFNAAIIADTVKKATGQPVKIADKQEEEKIDAVIEVTTSPDKMKAYIKIKAPEGGGKPAGIQEIAWQLKQSGVIFGINEEVVHTLVK
;
A
#
# COMPACT_ATOMS: atom_id res chain seq x y z
N MET A 1 12.15 -24.91 23.03
CA MET A 1 11.53 -23.68 23.53
C MET A 1 11.74 -22.62 22.47
N ASP A 2 10.65 -21.99 22.09
CA ASP A 2 10.26 -21.69 20.72
C ASP A 2 11.17 -20.76 19.91
N ASN A 3 11.40 -21.18 18.66
CA ASN A 3 11.99 -20.38 17.60
C ASN A 3 11.07 -19.20 17.30
N LEU A 4 11.48 -18.01 17.73
CA LEU A 4 10.87 -16.75 17.37
C LEU A 4 11.22 -16.43 15.90
N ILE A 5 10.55 -17.09 14.95
CA ILE A 5 10.49 -16.61 13.56
C ILE A 5 9.63 -15.35 13.59
N ARG A 6 10.28 -14.21 13.86
CA ARG A 6 9.69 -12.90 13.61
C ARG A 6 9.42 -12.83 12.10
N ASN A 7 8.15 -12.70 11.73
CA ASN A 7 7.72 -12.39 10.37
C ASN A 7 8.34 -11.06 9.93
N THR A 8 9.55 -11.07 9.37
CA THR A 8 10.25 -9.92 8.80
C THR A 8 9.90 -9.74 7.31
N THR A 9 8.61 -9.54 7.00
CA THR A 9 8.18 -9.32 5.60
C THR A 9 7.28 -8.11 5.42
N ASN A 10 7.11 -7.26 6.45
CA ASN A 10 6.18 -6.13 6.37
C ASN A 10 6.78 -4.76 6.75
N GLU A 11 8.09 -4.66 6.95
CA GLU A 11 8.73 -3.34 7.03
C GLU A 11 8.83 -2.79 5.60
N LYS A 12 7.97 -1.81 5.28
CA LYS A 12 8.08 -1.07 4.02
C LYS A 12 9.51 -0.54 3.93
N PRO A 13 10.23 -0.76 2.80
CA PRO A 13 11.65 -0.43 2.73
C PRO A 13 11.90 1.09 2.69
N PHE A 14 10.84 1.88 2.56
CA PHE A 14 10.80 3.31 2.75
C PHE A 14 9.44 3.75 3.31
N GLU A 15 9.40 4.95 3.89
CA GLU A 15 8.20 5.55 4.47
C GLU A 15 8.06 7.02 4.06
N LEU A 16 6.81 7.45 3.90
CA LEU A 16 6.44 8.85 3.65
C LEU A 16 5.64 9.37 4.85
N THR A 17 6.12 10.46 5.46
CA THR A 17 5.50 11.04 6.66
C THR A 17 5.06 12.47 6.38
N TYR A 18 3.85 12.80 6.81
CA TYR A 18 3.27 14.14 6.69
C TYR A 18 3.41 14.88 8.03
N SER A 19 4.14 15.98 8.03
CA SER A 19 4.37 16.83 9.20
C SER A 19 3.74 18.21 9.02
N THR A 20 3.77 19.03 10.07
CA THR A 20 3.18 20.38 10.05
C THR A 20 3.87 21.34 9.10
N ASP A 21 5.08 21.04 8.67
CA ASP A 21 5.99 21.89 7.88
C ASP A 21 6.37 21.28 6.52
N GLY A 22 6.02 20.03 6.24
CA GLY A 22 6.44 19.35 5.01
C GLY A 22 6.08 17.87 4.94
N VAL A 23 6.38 17.28 3.78
CA VAL A 23 6.36 15.82 3.57
C VAL A 23 7.80 15.31 3.58
N TYR A 24 8.02 14.24 4.32
CA TYR A 24 9.31 13.63 4.57
C TYR A 24 9.39 12.23 3.97
N LEU A 25 10.56 11.89 3.42
CA LEU A 25 10.90 10.56 2.95
C LEU A 25 11.96 9.96 3.86
N THR A 26 11.71 8.75 4.36
CA THR A 26 12.67 7.96 5.12
C THR A 26 12.97 6.69 4.33
N VAL A 27 14.24 6.48 3.96
CA VAL A 27 14.68 5.26 3.27
C VAL A 27 15.65 4.51 4.16
N CYS A 28 15.28 3.29 4.54
CA CYS A 28 16.12 2.41 5.35
C CYS A 28 16.89 1.47 4.45
N ARG A 29 18.19 1.32 4.69
CA ARG A 29 18.99 0.34 3.97
C ARG A 29 18.58 -1.07 4.38
N ASN A 30 18.04 -1.84 3.44
CA ASN A 30 17.73 -3.25 3.63
C ASN A 30 18.69 -4.11 2.79
N THR A 31 19.30 -5.11 3.41
CA THR A 31 20.23 -6.06 2.78
C THR A 31 19.55 -6.95 1.74
N TYR A 32 18.23 -7.17 1.86
CA TYR A 32 17.46 -8.11 1.04
C TYR A 32 16.58 -7.44 -0.02
N SER A 33 16.28 -6.15 0.13
CA SER A 33 15.42 -5.39 -0.78
C SER A 33 15.97 -3.99 -0.99
N ALA A 34 16.62 -3.75 -2.13
CA ALA A 34 17.05 -2.41 -2.52
C ALA A 34 15.83 -1.58 -2.95
N VAL A 35 15.69 -0.38 -2.39
CA VAL A 35 14.67 0.59 -2.81
C VAL A 35 15.11 1.23 -4.12
N SER A 36 14.25 1.18 -5.14
CA SER A 36 14.48 1.92 -6.38
C SER A 36 13.86 3.32 -6.30
N GLU A 37 14.49 4.29 -6.97
CA GLU A 37 13.93 5.64 -7.10
C GLU A 37 12.56 5.61 -7.79
N ILE A 38 12.38 4.70 -8.74
CA ILE A 38 11.13 4.53 -9.48
C ILE A 38 9.99 4.13 -8.54
N ASP A 39 10.23 3.20 -7.60
CA ASP A 39 9.22 2.76 -6.63
C ASP A 39 8.79 3.90 -5.72
N VAL A 40 9.75 4.70 -5.25
CA VAL A 40 9.47 5.88 -4.42
C VAL A 40 8.67 6.92 -5.20
N ILE A 41 9.05 7.21 -6.44
CA ILE A 41 8.31 8.16 -7.30
C ILE A 41 6.89 7.66 -7.58
N ASN A 42 6.72 6.36 -7.83
CA ASN A 42 5.40 5.77 -8.03
C ASN A 42 4.53 5.91 -6.78
N GLU A 43 5.11 5.72 -5.59
CA GLU A 43 4.41 5.93 -4.33
C GLU A 43 4.00 7.39 -4.13
N ILE A 44 4.92 8.33 -4.37
CA ILE A 44 4.69 9.78 -4.29
C ILE A 44 3.54 10.18 -5.22
N ARG A 45 3.53 9.67 -6.45
CA ARG A 45 2.45 9.91 -7.42
C ARG A 45 1.14 9.29 -6.98
N ARG A 46 1.15 8.06 -6.46
CA ARG A 46 -0.04 7.38 -5.93
C ARG A 46 -0.67 8.18 -4.79
N LYS A 47 0.16 8.73 -3.90
CA LYS A 47 -0.23 9.63 -2.80
C LYS A 47 -0.51 11.07 -3.24
N LYS A 48 -0.38 11.36 -4.54
CA LYS A 48 -0.54 12.68 -5.17
C LYS A 48 0.27 13.80 -4.50
N ILE A 49 1.45 13.47 -3.96
CA ILE A 49 2.36 14.45 -3.40
C ILE A 49 2.86 15.35 -4.54
N ARG A 50 2.68 16.66 -4.41
CA ARG A 50 3.03 17.65 -5.44
C ARG A 50 4.31 18.41 -5.08
N ASN A 51 4.93 19.00 -6.11
CA ASN A 51 6.11 19.87 -5.99
C ASN A 51 7.27 19.24 -5.17
N PHE A 52 7.49 17.93 -5.35
CA PHE A 52 8.57 17.22 -4.68
C PHE A 52 9.91 17.45 -5.39
N ASN A 53 11.00 17.38 -4.62
CA ASN A 53 12.36 17.52 -5.15
C ASN A 53 12.96 16.16 -5.54
N ALA A 54 12.98 15.86 -6.85
CA ALA A 54 13.52 14.62 -7.39
C ALA A 54 15.02 14.41 -7.06
N ALA A 55 15.83 15.48 -7.04
CA ALA A 55 17.25 15.37 -6.72
C ALA A 55 17.47 14.95 -5.26
N ILE A 56 16.65 15.45 -4.33
CA ILE A 56 16.68 15.05 -2.92
C ILE A 56 16.24 13.58 -2.78
N ILE A 57 15.24 13.13 -3.52
CA ILE A 57 14.78 11.74 -3.49
C ILE A 57 15.89 10.79 -3.96
N ALA A 58 16.51 11.07 -5.10
CA ALA A 58 17.61 10.26 -5.64
C ALA A 58 18.77 10.15 -4.64
N ASP A 59 19.15 11.26 -4.01
CA ASP A 59 20.19 11.29 -2.98
C ASP A 59 19.79 10.51 -1.71
N THR A 60 18.54 10.64 -1.27
CA THR A 60 18.00 9.93 -0.09
C THR A 60 17.95 8.42 -0.32
N VAL A 61 17.49 7.97 -1.50
CA VAL A 61 17.47 6.55 -1.89
C VAL A 61 18.88 5.99 -1.96
N LYS A 62 19.83 6.73 -2.53
CA LYS A 62 21.24 6.31 -2.63
C LYS A 62 21.93 6.22 -1.26
N LYS A 63 21.67 7.18 -0.37
CA LYS A 63 22.28 7.24 0.96
C LYS A 63 21.63 6.25 1.93
N ALA A 64 20.32 6.04 1.83
CA ALA A 64 19.53 5.12 2.65
C ALA A 64 19.88 5.18 4.15
N THR A 65 19.96 6.39 4.69
CA THR A 65 20.44 6.67 6.06
C THR A 65 19.44 6.31 7.14
N GLY A 66 18.18 6.00 6.79
CA GLY A 66 17.08 5.81 7.72
C GLY A 66 16.63 7.10 8.42
N GLN A 67 17.12 8.27 7.98
CA GLN A 67 16.72 9.56 8.52
C GLN A 67 15.65 10.21 7.63
N PRO A 68 14.64 10.87 8.22
CA PRO A 68 13.61 11.58 7.45
C PRO A 68 14.20 12.81 6.76
N VAL A 69 14.00 12.91 5.45
CA VAL A 69 14.44 14.05 4.62
C VAL A 69 13.23 14.73 4.02
N LYS A 70 13.13 16.06 4.16
CA LYS A 70 12.03 16.83 3.58
C LYS A 70 12.12 16.81 2.05
N ILE A 71 11.08 16.29 1.40
CA ILE A 71 11.01 16.17 -0.06
C ILE A 71 10.00 17.13 -0.70
N ALA A 72 9.00 17.60 0.04
CA ALA A 72 7.97 18.52 -0.45
C ALA A 72 7.44 19.41 0.69
N ASP A 73 6.74 20.49 0.32
CA ASP A 73 6.06 21.36 1.28
C ASP A 73 4.83 20.71 1.90
N LYS A 74 4.32 21.37 2.96
CA LYS A 74 3.17 20.91 3.72
C LYS A 74 1.98 20.71 2.80
N GLN A 75 1.40 19.51 2.87
CA GLN A 75 0.17 19.14 2.19
C GLN A 75 -0.56 18.09 3.00
N GLU A 76 -1.86 17.96 2.77
CA GLU A 76 -2.67 16.95 3.43
C GLU A 76 -2.42 15.58 2.79
N GLU A 77 -2.44 14.53 3.60
CA GLU A 77 -2.43 13.17 3.06
C GLU A 77 -3.74 12.89 2.35
N GLU A 78 -3.66 12.48 1.08
CA GLU A 78 -4.84 12.12 0.30
C GLU A 78 -5.51 10.86 0.86
N LYS A 79 -6.84 10.92 0.95
CA LYS A 79 -7.67 9.78 1.31
C LYS A 79 -7.72 8.81 0.14
N ILE A 80 -7.12 7.64 0.32
CA ILE A 80 -7.14 6.56 -0.67
C ILE A 80 -8.03 5.46 -0.11
N ASP A 81 -9.17 5.25 -0.77
CA ASP A 81 -10.12 4.20 -0.40
C ASP A 81 -9.54 2.81 -0.65
N ALA A 82 -10.08 1.82 0.05
CA ALA A 82 -9.69 0.43 -0.15
C ALA A 82 -10.00 -0.02 -1.59
N VAL A 83 -9.09 -0.79 -2.18
CA VAL A 83 -9.27 -1.30 -3.55
C VAL A 83 -9.48 -2.81 -3.50
N ILE A 84 -10.57 -3.27 -4.12
CA ILE A 84 -10.93 -4.68 -4.22
C ILE A 84 -10.64 -5.17 -5.65
N GLU A 85 -9.64 -6.03 -5.77
CA GLU A 85 -9.28 -6.72 -7.02
C GLU A 85 -9.77 -8.16 -6.95
N VAL A 86 -10.57 -8.57 -7.94
CA VAL A 86 -11.05 -9.95 -8.08
C VAL A 86 -10.52 -10.53 -9.38
N THR A 87 -9.86 -11.68 -9.28
CA THR A 87 -9.32 -12.42 -10.42
C THR A 87 -9.87 -13.83 -10.44
N THR A 88 -10.47 -14.23 -11.56
CA THR A 88 -10.95 -15.59 -11.77
C THR A 88 -9.92 -16.42 -12.55
N SER A 89 -9.82 -17.71 -12.24
CA SER A 89 -9.00 -18.63 -13.04
C SER A 89 -9.54 -18.79 -14.46
N PRO A 90 -8.70 -19.19 -15.44
CA PRO A 90 -9.15 -19.38 -16.83
C PRO A 90 -10.28 -20.41 -16.99
N ASP A 91 -10.29 -21.45 -16.14
CA ASP A 91 -11.33 -22.48 -16.07
C ASP A 91 -12.61 -22.01 -15.35
N LYS A 92 -12.62 -20.79 -14.79
CA LYS A 92 -13.69 -20.19 -13.98
C LYS A 92 -14.10 -20.99 -12.74
N MET A 93 -13.27 -21.94 -12.29
CA MET A 93 -13.57 -22.76 -11.12
C MET A 93 -13.03 -22.15 -9.81
N LYS A 94 -12.16 -21.14 -9.89
CA LYS A 94 -11.58 -20.46 -8.72
C LYS A 94 -11.64 -18.94 -8.89
N ALA A 95 -11.83 -18.26 -7.77
CA ALA A 95 -11.74 -16.81 -7.68
C ALA A 95 -10.80 -16.43 -6.55
N TYR A 96 -10.01 -15.38 -6.79
CA TYR A 96 -9.09 -14.81 -5.83
C TYR A 96 -9.47 -13.36 -5.59
N ILE A 97 -9.64 -12.99 -4.33
CA ILE A 97 -9.87 -11.62 -3.91
C ILE A 97 -8.60 -11.06 -3.27
N LYS A 98 -8.20 -9.86 -3.69
CA LYS A 98 -7.13 -9.08 -3.05
C LYS A 98 -7.72 -7.74 -2.65
N ILE A 99 -7.63 -7.43 -1.36
CA ILE A 99 -8.08 -6.16 -0.80
C ILE A 99 -6.84 -5.38 -0.41
N LYS A 100 -6.65 -4.20 -1.02
CA LYS A 100 -5.67 -3.21 -0.59
C LYS A 100 -6.32 -2.34 0.48
N ALA A 101 -5.69 -2.25 1.64
CA ALA A 101 -6.17 -1.43 2.76
C ALA A 101 -6.23 0.05 2.38
N PRO A 102 -7.16 0.83 2.96
CA PRO A 102 -7.21 2.26 2.75
C PRO A 102 -5.99 2.95 3.36
N GLU A 103 -5.60 4.09 2.79
CA GLU A 103 -4.52 4.95 3.31
C GLU A 103 -5.03 6.39 3.51
N GLY A 104 -4.38 7.16 4.39
CA GLY A 104 -4.73 8.56 4.65
C GLY A 104 -6.13 8.78 5.25
N GLY A 105 -6.75 7.74 5.85
CA GLY A 105 -8.12 7.80 6.34
C GLY A 105 -9.18 7.64 5.26
N GLY A 106 -8.86 6.98 4.14
CA GLY A 106 -9.83 6.52 3.15
C GLY A 106 -10.82 5.48 3.70
N LYS A 107 -11.87 5.20 2.94
CA LYS A 107 -12.94 4.28 3.34
C LYS A 107 -12.46 2.82 3.26
N PRO A 108 -12.75 1.99 4.28
CA PRO A 108 -12.48 0.56 4.21
C PRO A 108 -13.39 -0.14 3.19
N ALA A 109 -12.95 -1.30 2.72
CA ALA A 109 -13.72 -2.13 1.79
C ALA A 109 -14.99 -2.63 2.50
N GLY A 110 -16.16 -2.23 2.03
CA GLY A 110 -17.44 -2.68 2.58
C GLY A 110 -17.85 -4.06 2.05
N ILE A 111 -18.64 -4.79 2.84
CA ILE A 111 -19.20 -6.10 2.44
C ILE A 111 -19.99 -5.99 1.13
N GLN A 112 -20.80 -4.93 1.00
CA GLN A 112 -21.62 -4.69 -0.20
C GLN A 112 -20.75 -4.46 -1.44
N GLU A 113 -19.62 -3.77 -1.28
CA GLU A 113 -18.71 -3.48 -2.38
C GLU A 113 -17.93 -4.73 -2.82
N ILE A 114 -17.52 -5.56 -1.85
CA ILE A 114 -16.92 -6.86 -2.14
C ILE A 114 -17.91 -7.76 -2.90
N ALA A 115 -19.15 -7.86 -2.42
CA ALA A 115 -20.19 -8.66 -3.07
C ALA A 115 -20.48 -8.16 -4.48
N TRP A 116 -20.54 -6.83 -4.67
CA TRP A 116 -20.72 -6.22 -5.98
C TRP A 116 -19.57 -6.56 -6.92
N GLN A 117 -18.31 -6.44 -6.47
CA GLN A 117 -17.13 -6.73 -7.28
C GLN A 117 -17.04 -8.22 -7.67
N LEU A 118 -17.32 -9.13 -6.74
CA LEU A 118 -17.39 -10.58 -7.01
C LEU A 118 -18.41 -10.89 -8.10
N LYS A 119 -19.60 -10.27 -8.01
CA LYS A 119 -20.66 -10.43 -9.01
C LYS A 119 -20.25 -9.88 -10.38
N GLN A 120 -19.60 -8.71 -10.44
CA GLN A 120 -19.08 -8.15 -11.69
C GLN A 120 -18.04 -9.06 -12.36
N SER A 121 -17.24 -9.77 -11.55
CA SER A 121 -16.28 -10.77 -12.04
C SER A 121 -16.92 -12.14 -12.39
N GLY A 122 -18.24 -12.26 -12.33
CA GLY A 122 -18.97 -13.49 -12.66
C GLY A 122 -19.00 -14.54 -11.55
N VAL A 123 -18.55 -14.19 -10.34
CA VAL A 123 -18.59 -15.05 -9.15
C VAL A 123 -19.92 -14.81 -8.44
N ILE A 124 -20.89 -15.69 -8.71
CA ILE A 124 -22.26 -15.57 -8.15
C ILE A 124 -22.62 -16.74 -7.23
N PHE A 125 -21.83 -17.81 -7.20
CA PHE A 125 -22.10 -19.03 -6.44
C PHE A 125 -20.81 -19.55 -5.79
N GLY A 126 -20.93 -20.23 -4.65
CA GLY A 126 -19.80 -20.79 -3.91
C GLY A 126 -19.00 -19.76 -3.09
N ILE A 127 -19.59 -18.60 -2.77
CA ILE A 127 -18.98 -17.58 -1.91
C ILE A 127 -19.15 -18.01 -0.45
N ASN A 128 -18.06 -18.12 0.29
CA ASN A 128 -18.11 -18.30 1.73
C ASN A 128 -18.32 -16.95 2.41
N GLU A 129 -19.56 -16.69 2.83
CA GLU A 129 -19.94 -15.41 3.44
C GLU A 129 -19.19 -15.14 4.75
N GLU A 130 -18.94 -16.15 5.58
CA GLU A 130 -18.19 -15.99 6.84
C GLU A 130 -16.80 -15.44 6.58
N VAL A 131 -16.09 -15.99 5.58
CA VAL A 131 -14.77 -15.51 5.17
C VAL A 131 -14.84 -14.06 4.70
N VAL A 132 -15.85 -13.70 3.89
CA VAL A 132 -16.01 -12.31 3.42
C VAL A 132 -16.21 -11.34 4.60
N HIS A 133 -16.97 -11.73 5.62
CA HIS A 133 -17.15 -10.89 6.81
C HIS A 133 -15.84 -10.69 7.58
N THR A 134 -14.95 -11.70 7.63
CA THR A 134 -13.63 -11.54 8.28
C THR A 134 -12.68 -10.60 7.54
N LEU A 135 -12.92 -10.35 6.24
CA LEU A 135 -12.11 -9.46 5.41
C LEU A 135 -12.46 -7.98 5.60
N VAL A 136 -13.63 -7.69 6.15
CA VAL A 136 -14.10 -6.33 6.43
C VAL A 136 -13.88 -6.04 7.92
N LYS A 137 -13.03 -5.06 8.22
CA LYS A 137 -12.74 -4.60 9.58
C LYS A 137 -12.94 -3.09 9.68
#